data_AF-A0A1Q2HY96-F1
#
_entry.id   AF-A0A1Q2HY96-F1
#
_cell.length_a   1.000
_cell.length_b   1.000
_cell.length_c   1.000
_cell.angle_alpha   90.00
_cell.angle_beta   90.00
_cell.angle_gamma   90.00
#
_symmetry.space_group_name_H-M   'P 1'
#
loop_
_entity.id
_entity.type
_entity.pdbx_description
1 polymer ?
#
loop_
_entity_poly.entity_id
_entity_poly.type
_entity_poly.pdbx_seq_one_letter_code
_entity_poly.pdbx_strand_id
1 'polypeptide(L)'
;MAHLYYEGMELSERLGLDKIELVQEDTVSRLLSLIDDHFNANLSPETPLTDSALSSLDRIELAIRIEEEFGVRIDERVYDKCATVGELAEYLEENSEEA
;
A
#
# COMPACT_ATOMS: atom_id res chain seq x y z
N MET A 1 31.12 -33.48 30.99
CA MET A 1 30.03 -33.13 31.93
C MET A 1 29.28 -31.97 31.31
N ALA A 2 28.01 -32.22 30.95
CA ALA A 2 26.94 -31.26 30.63
C ALA A 2 27.14 -30.39 29.36
N HIS A 3 26.38 -30.63 28.28
CA HIS A 3 24.99 -30.12 28.02
C HIS A 3 25.06 -28.66 27.51
N LEU A 4 24.51 -28.18 26.39
CA LEU A 4 23.63 -28.62 25.29
C LEU A 4 23.85 -27.56 24.18
N TYR A 5 23.96 -27.92 22.89
CA TYR A 5 22.86 -27.82 21.91
C TYR A 5 21.85 -26.68 22.14
N TYR A 6 22.06 -25.60 21.40
CA TYR A 6 21.07 -24.70 20.79
C TYR A 6 21.71 -24.30 19.45
N GLU A 7 21.79 -25.17 18.45
CA GLU A 7 20.71 -25.48 17.50
C GLU A 7 19.77 -24.32 17.22
N GLY A 8 19.94 -23.72 16.03
CA GLY A 8 18.84 -23.49 15.12
C GLY A 8 17.87 -22.36 15.47
N MET A 9 18.32 -21.11 15.40
CA MET A 9 17.42 -20.06 14.96
C MET A 9 18.18 -19.15 14.00
N GLU A 10 17.98 -19.42 12.71
CA GLU A 10 18.42 -18.60 11.60
C GLU A 10 17.84 -17.19 11.82
N LEU A 11 18.70 -16.17 11.85
CA LEU A 11 18.31 -14.80 12.16
C LEU A 11 17.42 -14.16 11.07
N SER A 12 17.17 -14.86 9.96
CA SER A 12 16.33 -14.40 8.85
C SER A 12 14.89 -14.10 9.24
N GLU A 13 14.35 -14.70 10.31
CA GLU A 13 12.95 -14.46 10.71
C GLU A 13 12.74 -13.14 11.49
N ARG A 14 13.80 -12.42 11.88
CA ARG A 14 13.69 -11.13 12.59
C ARG A 14 13.70 -9.89 11.70
N LEU A 15 13.91 -10.05 10.40
CA LEU A 15 14.01 -8.93 9.45
C LEU A 15 12.69 -8.62 8.72
N GLY A 16 11.63 -9.38 9.02
CA GLY A 16 10.30 -9.18 8.39
C GLY A 16 9.42 -8.14 9.06
N LEU A 17 9.73 -7.70 10.30
CA LEU A 17 8.87 -6.77 11.05
C LEU A 17 9.24 -5.29 10.85
N ASP A 18 10.52 -4.97 10.67
CA ASP A 18 10.96 -3.59 10.43
C ASP A 18 10.76 -3.13 8.97
N LYS A 19 10.70 -4.06 8.01
CA LYS A 19 10.40 -3.72 6.61
C LYS A 19 8.94 -3.32 6.42
N ILE A 20 8.00 -3.95 7.14
CA ILE A 20 6.57 -3.70 6.97
C ILE A 20 6.19 -2.30 7.47
N GLU A 21 6.70 -1.82 8.62
CA GLU A 21 6.39 -0.46 9.09
C GLU A 21 7.00 0.65 8.22
N LEU A 22 8.22 0.46 7.70
CA LEU A 22 8.90 1.46 6.86
C LEU A 22 8.32 1.57 5.45
N VAL A 23 7.79 0.48 4.90
CA VAL A 23 7.23 0.44 3.54
C VAL A 23 5.75 0.84 3.54
N GLN A 24 4.99 0.52 4.59
CA GLN A 24 3.62 1.01 4.78
C GLN A 24 3.56 2.54 4.86
N GLU A 25 4.45 3.18 5.64
CA GLU A 25 4.50 4.65 5.69
C GLU A 25 4.87 5.27 4.34
N ASP A 26 5.75 4.62 3.56
CA ASP A 26 6.18 5.10 2.25
C ASP A 26 5.06 4.99 1.20
N THR A 27 4.43 3.82 1.05
CA THR A 27 3.39 3.59 0.04
C THR A 27 2.16 4.47 0.29
N VAL A 28 1.73 4.60 1.55
CA VAL A 28 0.63 5.50 1.92
C VAL A 28 0.97 6.95 1.59
N SER A 29 2.16 7.42 1.96
CA SER A 29 2.57 8.81 1.72
C SER A 29 2.67 9.12 0.22
N ARG A 30 3.17 8.17 -0.58
CA ARG A 30 3.25 8.29 -2.04
C ARG A 30 1.87 8.30 -2.68
N LEU A 31 0.97 7.40 -2.28
CA LEU A 31 -0.40 7.38 -2.79
C LEU A 31 -1.14 8.69 -2.47
N LEU A 32 -1.01 9.21 -1.25
CA LEU A 32 -1.62 10.49 -0.87
C LEU A 32 -1.06 11.65 -1.68
N SER A 33 0.25 11.67 -1.91
CA SER A 33 0.90 12.70 -2.74
C SER A 33 0.42 12.64 -4.19
N LEU A 34 0.32 11.44 -4.77
CA LEU A 34 -0.22 11.23 -6.11
C LEU A 34 -1.66 11.75 -6.22
N ILE A 35 -2.47 11.52 -5.19
CA ILE A 35 -3.86 11.98 -5.16
C ILE A 35 -3.94 13.52 -5.06
N ASP A 36 -3.13 14.14 -4.21
CA ASP A 36 -3.10 15.60 -4.05
C ASP A 36 -2.62 16.29 -5.34
N ASP A 37 -1.55 15.77 -5.96
CA ASP A 37 -0.93 16.34 -7.16
C ASP A 37 -1.85 16.34 -8.39
N HIS A 38 -2.70 15.33 -8.53
CA HIS A 38 -3.54 15.17 -9.73
C HIS A 38 -5.01 15.54 -9.55
N PHE A 39 -5.53 15.42 -8.33
CA PHE A 39 -6.96 15.62 -8.08
C PHE A 39 -7.23 16.76 -7.09
N ASN A 40 -6.18 17.39 -6.54
CA ASN A 40 -6.29 18.46 -5.55
C ASN A 40 -7.21 18.03 -4.38
N ALA A 41 -7.05 16.77 -3.97
CA ALA A 41 -7.84 16.10 -2.96
C ALA A 41 -6.95 15.72 -1.78
N ASN A 42 -7.06 16.48 -0.69
CA ASN A 42 -6.34 16.20 0.54
C ASN A 42 -7.07 15.11 1.35
N LEU A 43 -6.63 13.86 1.17
CA LEU A 43 -7.21 12.70 1.85
C LEU A 43 -6.32 12.25 3.02
N SER A 44 -6.86 11.38 3.86
CA SER A 44 -6.12 10.68 4.91
C SER A 44 -6.25 9.17 4.71
N PRO A 45 -5.38 8.35 5.34
CA PRO A 45 -5.44 6.90 5.18
C PRO A 45 -6.81 6.33 5.60
N GLU A 46 -7.43 6.92 6.61
CA GLU A 46 -8.77 6.51 7.09
C GLU A 46 -9.92 7.03 6.22
N THR A 47 -9.65 7.84 5.19
CA THR A 47 -10.69 8.36 4.31
C THR A 47 -11.32 7.23 3.50
N PRO A 48 -12.65 7.06 3.55
CA PRO A 48 -13.33 6.07 2.73
C PRO A 48 -13.19 6.42 1.25
N LEU A 49 -12.90 5.44 0.39
CA LEU A 49 -12.84 5.65 -1.06
C LEU A 49 -14.21 6.10 -1.62
N THR A 50 -15.31 5.68 -0.99
CA THR A 50 -16.67 6.09 -1.32
C THR A 50 -16.99 7.54 -0.96
N ASP A 51 -16.33 8.08 0.07
CA ASP A 51 -16.47 9.46 0.56
C ASP A 51 -15.29 10.35 0.09
N SER A 52 -14.40 9.78 -0.74
CA SER A 52 -13.34 10.55 -1.37
C SER A 52 -13.96 11.61 -2.29
N ALA A 53 -13.30 12.76 -2.39
CA ALA A 53 -13.67 13.80 -3.34
C ALA A 53 -13.49 13.39 -4.82
N LEU A 54 -13.09 12.14 -5.08
CA LEU A 54 -12.79 11.59 -6.40
C LEU A 54 -14.08 11.12 -7.10
N SER A 55 -14.35 11.71 -8.26
CA SER A 55 -15.43 11.27 -9.15
C SER A 55 -15.14 9.90 -9.78
N SER A 56 -16.13 9.30 -10.44
CA SER A 56 -15.93 8.05 -11.19
C SER A 56 -14.86 8.16 -12.28
N LEU A 57 -14.70 9.33 -12.91
CA LEU A 57 -13.63 9.56 -13.89
C LEU A 57 -12.28 9.70 -13.20
N ASP A 58 -12.23 10.37 -12.04
CA ASP A 58 -11.00 10.51 -11.26
C ASP A 58 -10.48 9.15 -10.79
N ARG A 59 -11.37 8.21 -10.44
CA ARG A 59 -10.97 6.84 -10.07
C ARG A 59 -10.38 6.04 -11.24
N ILE A 60 -10.83 6.30 -12.47
CA ILE A 60 -10.25 5.69 -13.67
C ILE A 60 -8.84 6.25 -13.91
N GLU A 61 -8.68 7.57 -13.82
CA GLU A 61 -7.37 8.22 -13.93
C GLU A 61 -6.42 7.78 -12.82
N LEU A 62 -6.90 7.74 -11.56
CA LEU A 62 -6.12 7.26 -10.42
C LEU A 62 -5.65 5.82 -10.63
N ALA A 63 -6.50 4.94 -11.15
CA ALA A 63 -6.11 3.56 -11.46
C ALA A 63 -4.97 3.50 -12.50
N ILE A 64 -5.01 4.35 -13.53
CA ILE A 64 -3.94 4.44 -14.54
C ILE A 64 -2.65 4.94 -13.89
N ARG A 65 -2.70 6.00 -13.07
CA ARG A 65 -1.50 6.53 -12.41
C ARG A 65 -0.90 5.57 -11.40
N ILE A 66 -1.74 4.82 -10.69
CA ILE A 66 -1.27 3.76 -9.80
C ILE A 66 -0.54 2.68 -10.60
N GLU A 67 -1.07 2.27 -11.75
CA GLU A 67 -0.40 1.30 -12.64
C GLU A 67 0.95 1.84 -13.15
N GLU A 68 1.02 3.12 -13.49
CA GLU A 68 2.27 3.77 -13.94
C GLU A 68 3.32 3.94 -12.83
N GLU A 69 2.90 4.29 -11.60
CA GLU A 69 3.82 4.61 -10.50
C GLU A 69 4.22 3.38 -9.67
N PHE A 70 3.28 2.46 -9.43
CA PHE A 70 3.47 1.29 -8.55
C PHE A 70 3.53 -0.03 -9.34
N GLY A 71 3.22 -0.02 -10.64
CA GLY A 71 3.13 -1.25 -11.44
C GLY A 71 1.90 -2.10 -11.12
N VAL A 72 0.97 -1.59 -10.29
CA VAL A 72 -0.19 -2.34 -9.81
C VAL A 72 -1.43 -1.93 -10.57
N ARG A 73 -2.10 -2.90 -11.19
CA ARG A 73 -3.35 -2.64 -11.91
C ARG A 73 -4.55 -2.62 -10.96
N ILE A 74 -5.27 -1.50 -10.95
CA ILE A 74 -6.49 -1.32 -10.15
C ILE A 74 -7.72 -1.46 -11.06
N ASP A 75 -8.65 -2.33 -10.65
CA ASP A 75 -9.96 -2.48 -11.28
C ASP A 75 -11.09 -2.20 -10.28
N GLU A 76 -12.34 -2.23 -10.77
CA GLU A 76 -13.53 -2.00 -9.94
C GLU A 76 -13.62 -2.97 -8.76
N ARG A 77 -13.16 -4.21 -8.91
CA ARG A 77 -13.20 -5.21 -7.83
C ARG A 77 -12.21 -4.89 -6.72
N VAL A 78 -11.08 -4.25 -7.04
CA VAL A 78 -10.13 -3.76 -6.04
C VAL A 78 -10.75 -2.59 -5.28
N TYR A 79 -11.35 -1.63 -5.98
CA TYR A 79 -12.07 -0.52 -5.33
C TYR A 79 -13.24 -1.00 -4.45
N ASP A 80 -13.91 -2.10 -4.81
CA ASP A 80 -14.97 -2.69 -3.99
C ASP A 80 -14.43 -3.45 -2.75
N LYS A 81 -13.18 -3.90 -2.79
CA LYS A 81 -12.53 -4.62 -1.68
C LYS A 81 -11.87 -3.67 -0.69
N CYS A 82 -11.29 -2.58 -1.17
CA CYS A 82 -10.67 -1.54 -0.35
C CYS A 82 -11.74 -0.53 0.06
N ALA A 83 -12.04 -0.42 1.35
CA ALA A 83 -12.96 0.58 1.88
C ALA A 83 -12.28 1.94 2.05
N THR A 84 -10.99 1.97 2.39
CA THR A 84 -10.23 3.20 2.68
C THR A 84 -9.01 3.40 1.79
N VAL A 85 -8.46 4.62 1.77
CA VAL A 85 -7.21 4.93 1.06
C VAL A 85 -6.03 4.14 1.65
N GLY A 86 -6.01 3.92 2.96
CA GLY A 86 -4.98 3.11 3.63
C GLY A 86 -5.02 1.65 3.18
N GLU A 87 -6.21 1.05 3.09
CA GLU A 87 -6.36 -0.32 2.57
C GLU A 87 -5.99 -0.43 1.08
N LEU A 88 -6.21 0.64 0.31
CA LEU A 88 -5.73 0.68 -1.06
C LEU A 88 -4.20 0.70 -1.09
N ALA A 89 -3.55 1.51 -0.25
CA ALA A 89 -2.09 1.55 -0.16
C ALA A 89 -1.49 0.20 0.28
N GLU A 90 -2.11 -0.48 1.25
CA GLU A 90 -1.71 -1.83 1.67
C GLU A 90 -1.82 -2.82 0.49
N TYR A 91 -2.90 -2.75 -0.29
CA TYR A 91 -3.03 -3.53 -1.52
C TYR A 91 -1.93 -3.23 -2.54
N LEU A 92 -1.54 -1.95 -2.70
CA LEU A 92 -0.45 -1.57 -3.59
C LEU A 92 0.87 -2.18 -3.13
N GLU A 93 1.17 -2.12 -1.84
CA GLU A 93 2.41 -2.67 -1.29
C GLU A 93 2.50 -4.18 -1.54
N GLU A 94 1.43 -4.93 -1.23
CA GLU A 94 1.38 -6.39 -1.40
C GLU A 94 1.50 -6.84 -2.86
N ASN A 95 1.09 -6.00 -3.81
CA ASN A 95 1.01 -6.34 -5.24
C ASN A 95 2.01 -5.59 -6.10
N SER A 96 2.76 -4.65 -5.52
CA SER A 96 3.85 -3.96 -6.20
C SER A 96 4.97 -4.95 -6.46
N GLU A 97 5.42 -5.03 -7.71
CA GLU A 97 6.66 -5.74 -8.00
C GLU A 97 7.80 -4.90 -7.39
N GLU A 98 8.57 -5.43 -6.43
CA GLU A 98 9.86 -4.84 -6.03
C GLU A 98 10.71 -4.73 -7.31
N ALA A 99 10.73 -3.54 -7.92
CA ALA A 99 11.49 -3.26 -9.14
C ALA A 99 13.00 -3.14 -8.85
#